data_AF-L9WXH6-F1
#
_entry.id   AF-L9WXH6-F1
#
_cell.length_a   1.000
_cell.length_b   1.000
_cell.length_c   1.000
_cell.angle_alpha   90.00
_cell.angle_beta   90.00
_cell.angle_gamma   90.00
#
_symmetry.space_group_name_H-M   'P 1'
#
loop_
_entity.id
_entity.type
_entity.pdbx_description
1 polymer ?
#
loop_
_entity_poly.entity_id
_entity_poly.type
_entity_poly.pdbx_seq_one_letter_code
_entity_poly.pdbx_strand_id
1 'polypeptide(L)' 'MEFDLPTTAATFIALITLGAVGMIASNMMTTDSILMMVVPSMVIFGGIMLLIGVKHGQYRAMK' A
#
# COMPACT_ATOMS: atom_id res chain seq x y z
N MET A 1 7.86 2.37 18.23
CA MET A 1 7.23 3.27 17.24
C MET A 1 5.80 3.45 17.67
N GLU A 2 5.38 4.69 17.86
CA GLU A 2 3.95 4.98 18.00
C GLU A 2 3.36 4.88 16.59
N PHE A 3 2.45 3.94 16.36
CA PHE A 3 1.80 3.79 15.05
C PHE A 3 0.76 4.89 14.90
N ASP A 4 1.25 6.08 14.58
CA ASP A 4 0.43 7.24 14.28
C ASP A 4 0.03 7.25 12.80
N LEU A 5 -0.93 8.10 12.47
CA LEU A 5 -1.45 8.24 11.11
C LEU A 5 -0.35 8.66 10.12
N PRO A 6 0.54 9.63 10.42
CA PRO A 6 1.66 10.00 9.54
C PRO A 6 2.58 8.82 9.22
N THR A 7 3.03 8.07 10.24
CA THR A 7 3.95 6.93 10.06
C THR A 7 3.27 5.83 9.25
N THR A 8 1.99 5.56 9.52
CA THR A 8 1.20 4.57 8.77
C THR A 8 1.07 4.95 7.29
N ALA A 9 0.70 6.21 7.01
CA ALA A 9 0.55 6.70 5.64
C ALA A 9 1.89 6.70 4.88
N ALA A 10 2.97 7.16 5.52
CA ALA A 10 4.30 7.16 4.93
C ALA A 10 4.77 5.74 4.60
N THR A 11 4.55 4.79 5.51
CA THR A 11 4.90 3.38 5.29
C THR A 11 4.10 2.77 4.15
N PHE A 12 2.80 3.06 4.07
CA PHE A 12 1.94 2.60 2.98
C PHE A 12 2.42 3.11 1.61
N ILE A 13 2.73 4.41 1.51
CA ILE A 13 3.27 5.01 0.29
C ILE A 13 4.61 4.37 -0.08
N ALA A 14 5.53 4.24 0.88
CA ALA A 14 6.84 3.63 0.65
C ALA A 14 6.73 2.20 0.11
N LEU A 15 5.80 1.41 0.64
CA LEU A 15 5.55 0.05 0.18
C LEU A 15 5.06 0.01 -1.27
N ILE A 16 4.13 0.90 -1.65
CA ILE A 16 3.66 0.99 -3.04
C ILE A 16 4.79 1.43 -3.97
N THR A 17 5.57 2.44 -3.58
CA THR A 17 6.70 2.93 -4.38
C THR A 17 7.75 1.84 -4.59
N LEU A 18 8.10 1.08 -3.54
CA LEU A 18 9.04 -0.03 -3.65
C LEU A 18 8.53 -1.13 -4.58
N GLY A 19 7.24 -1.48 -4.49
CA GLY A 19 6.62 -2.44 -5.40
C GLY A 19 6.67 -1.97 -6.86
N ALA A 20 6.30 -0.71 -7.12
CA ALA A 20 6.34 -0.13 -8.46
C ALA A 20 7.76 -0.10 -9.05
N VAL A 21 8.74 0.38 -8.28
CA VAL A 21 10.15 0.43 -8.71
C VAL A 21 10.69 -0.98 -8.97
N GLY A 22 10.39 -1.94 -8.10
CA GLY A 22 10.81 -3.33 -8.27
C GLY A 22 10.26 -3.96 -9.56
N MET A 23 8.99 -3.69 -9.91
CA MET A 23 8.39 -4.16 -11.15
C MET A 23 9.01 -3.49 -12.39
N ILE A 24 9.30 -2.19 -12.33
CA ILE A 24 9.96 -1.47 -13.44
C ILE A 24 11.38 -2.03 -13.63
N ALA A 25 12.11 -2.24 -12.54
CA ALA A 25 13.48 -2.76 -12.58
C ALA A 25 13.58 -4.22 -13.07
N SER A 26 12.55 -5.03 -12.83
CA SER A 26 12.53 -6.45 -13.25
C SER A 26 12.21 -6.64 -14.74
N ASN A 27 11.69 -5.62 -15.42
CA ASN A 27 11.35 -5.65 -16.85
C ASN A 27 10.41 -6.80 -17.26
N MET A 28 9.56 -7.26 -16.33
CA MET A 28 8.62 -8.36 -16.57
C MET A 28 7.35 -7.94 -17.31
N MET A 29 7.04 -6.65 -17.35
CA MET A 29 5.88 -6.06 -18.03
C MET A 29 6.18 -4.61 -18.44
N THR A 30 5.38 -4.05 -19.35
CA THR A 30 5.59 -2.68 -19.82
C THR A 30 5.35 -1.66 -18.71
N THR A 31 6.12 -0.57 -18.72
CA THR A 31 5.98 0.52 -17.75
C THR A 31 4.59 1.14 -17.76
N ASP A 32 3.94 1.21 -18.93
CA ASP A 32 2.59 1.72 -19.08
C ASP A 32 1.56 0.88 -18.30
N SER A 33 1.61 -0.46 -18.43
CA SER A 33 0.74 -1.34 -17.65
C SER A 33 0.98 -1.22 -16.14
N ILE A 34 2.24 -1.05 -15.71
CA ILE A 34 2.56 -0.83 -14.30
C ILE A 34 1.91 0.46 -13.80
N LEU A 35 2.15 1.58 -14.47
CA LEU A 35 1.74 2.91 -14.00
C LEU A 35 0.24 3.17 -14.15
N MET A 36 -0.39 2.66 -15.22
CA MET A 36 -1.79 2.95 -15.54
C MET A 36 -2.78 1.90 -15.03
N MET A 37 -2.33 0.70 -14.65
CA MET A 37 -3.22 -0.38 -14.22
C MET A 37 -2.84 -0.92 -12.84
N VAL A 38 -1.57 -1.32 -12.67
CA VAL A 38 -1.14 -2.03 -11.46
C VAL A 38 -1.04 -1.07 -10.27
N VAL A 39 -0.32 0.05 -10.40
CA VAL A 39 -0.16 1.04 -9.33
C VAL A 39 -1.51 1.59 -8.85
N PRO A 40 -2.45 2.01 -9.72
CA PRO A 40 -3.78 2.43 -9.28
C PRO A 40 -4.52 1.35 -8.50
N SER A 41 -4.45 0.09 -8.96
CA SER A 41 -5.09 -1.04 -8.28
C SER A 41 -4.45 -1.31 -6.90
N MET A 42 -3.13 -1.23 -6.80
CA MET A 42 -2.39 -1.37 -5.53
C MET A 42 -2.81 -0.29 -4.52
N VAL A 43 -2.93 0.97 -4.98
CA VAL A 43 -3.34 2.09 -4.12
C VAL A 43 -4.77 1.88 -3.61
N ILE A 44 -5.71 1.56 -4.50
CA ILE A 44 -7.13 1.39 -4.11
C ILE A 44 -7.29 0.19 -3.19
N PHE A 45 -6.84 -0.99 -3.62
CA PHE A 45 -7.02 -2.22 -2.84
C PHE A 45 -6.22 -2.19 -1.54
N GLY A 46 -4.96 -1.74 -1.61
CA GLY A 46 -4.13 -1.57 -0.43
C GLY A 46 -4.73 -0.57 0.56
N GLY A 47 -5.32 0.52 0.07
CA GLY A 47 -6.02 1.49 0.90
C GLY A 47 -7.25 0.90 1.61
N ILE A 48 -8.05 0.11 0.89
CA ILE A 48 -9.19 -0.62 1.48
C ILE A 48 -8.71 -1.56 2.59
N MET A 49 -7.67 -2.35 2.32
CA MET A 49 -7.12 -3.30 3.30
C MET A 49 -6.50 -2.60 4.51
N LEU A 50 -5.82 -1.46 4.31
CA LEU A 50 -5.30 -0.64 5.39
C LEU A 50 -6.42 -0.16 6.32
N LEU A 51 -7.50 0.37 5.74
CA LEU A 51 -8.67 0.83 6.52
C LEU A 51 -9.31 -0.31 7.32
N ILE A 52 -9.54 -1.46 6.68
CA ILE A 52 -10.11 -2.64 7.34
C ILE A 52 -9.18 -3.12 8.45
N GLY A 53 -7.88 -3.21 8.19
CA GLY A 53 -6.87 -3.65 9.16
C GLY A 53 -6.82 -2.76 10.41
N VAL A 54 -6.84 -1.43 10.22
CA VAL A 54 -6.90 -0.47 11.33
C VAL A 54 -8.18 -0.67 12.15
N LYS A 55 -9.35 -0.79 11.50
CA LYS A 55 -10.63 -1.01 12.21
C LYS A 55 -10.66 -2.34 12.95
N HIS A 56 -10.12 -3.40 12.34
CA HIS A 56 -10.02 -4.70 12.99
C HIS A 56 -9.08 -4.66 14.21
N GLY A 57 -7.94 -3.96 14.10
CA GLY A 57 -7.04 -3.74 15.22
C GLY A 57 -7.70 -2.98 16.38
N GLN A 58 -8.43 -1.90 16.07
CA GLN A 58 -9.20 -1.15 17.07
C GLN A 58 -10.25 -2.04 17.76
N TYR A 59 -11.01 -2.83 16.98
CA TYR A 59 -11.98 -3.78 17.54
C TYR A 59 -11.34 -4.77 18.51
N ARG A 60 -10.17 -5.32 18.18
CA ARG A 60 -9.45 -6.26 19.05
C ARG A 60 -8.84 -5.62 20.29
N ALA A 61 -8.43 -4.36 20.22
CA ALA A 61 -7.87 -3.63 21.37
C ALA A 61 -8.95 -3.22 22.40
N MET A 62 -10.21 -3.14 21.98
CA MET A 62 -11.36 -2.84 22.85
C MET A 62 -11.94 -4.07 23.56
N LYS A 63 -11.54 -5.29 23.17
CA LYS A 63 -11.96 -6.56 23.77
C LYS A 63 -10.87 -7.10 24.69
#